data_AF-A0A0G4NAC8-F1
#
_entry.id   AF-A0A0G4NAC8-F1
#
_cell.length_a   1.000
_cell.length_b   1.000
_cell.length_c   1.000
_cell.angle_alpha   90.00
_cell.angle_beta   90.00
_cell.angle_gamma   90.00
#
_symmetry.space_group_name_H-M   'P 1'
#
loop_
_entity.id
_entity.type
_entity.pdbx_description
1 polymer ?
#
loop_
_entity_poly.entity_id
_entity_poly.type
_entity_poly.pdbx_seq_one_letter_code
_entity_poly.pdbx_strand_id
1 'polypeptide(L)'
;MKAATALLSLAHLASAHYTFRTVEFDGQPTSEWGIIRKTANFETAGPIENVTSEQLTCYELNPGSHGAGVLDVQAGAAVSFTSSPAIFHPGPSLAYLAKVPAGTSVSDWDGKGTVWFKIWQDEAIITSSGISWPSLQSPTIDFDLPECLENGEYLLRVEHIGLHTTLEPQFYLSCAQINVSGGSGSYAPAGLLSFPGAYSMNDSGLKANLYWPIPTEYIAPGGPVGSC
;
A
#
# COMPACT_ATOMS: atom_id res chain seq x y z
N MET A 1 57.77 16.13 -3.74
CA MET A 1 56.46 15.83 -4.36
C MET A 1 55.42 15.81 -3.25
N LYS A 2 54.51 16.80 -3.22
CA LYS A 2 53.45 16.88 -2.20
C LYS A 2 52.25 16.08 -2.71
N ALA A 3 51.93 14.97 -2.06
CA ALA A 3 50.73 14.19 -2.36
C ALA A 3 49.50 14.94 -1.82
N ALA A 4 48.58 15.30 -2.71
CA ALA A 4 47.28 15.86 -2.34
C ALA A 4 46.30 14.69 -2.16
N THR A 5 45.87 14.44 -0.94
CA THR A 5 44.85 13.46 -0.60
C THR A 5 43.48 14.07 -0.88
N ALA A 6 42.77 13.60 -1.91
CA ALA A 6 41.39 13.98 -2.17
C ALA A 6 40.46 13.20 -1.22
N LEU A 7 39.83 13.89 -0.26
CA LEU A 7 38.70 13.33 0.49
C LEU A 7 37.47 13.31 -0.43
N LEU A 8 37.02 12.12 -0.84
CA LEU A 8 35.67 11.95 -1.36
C LEU A 8 34.68 11.98 -0.20
N SER A 9 33.92 13.06 -0.07
CA SER A 9 32.72 13.09 0.77
C SER A 9 31.63 12.25 0.11
N LEU A 10 31.36 11.06 0.64
CA LEU A 10 30.13 10.32 0.33
C LEU A 10 28.95 11.08 0.95
N ALA A 11 28.22 11.82 0.12
CA ALA A 11 26.93 12.36 0.51
C ALA A 11 25.93 11.19 0.61
N HIS A 12 25.62 10.77 1.83
CA HIS A 12 24.47 9.90 2.06
C HIS A 12 23.21 10.73 1.80
N LEU A 13 22.58 10.52 0.63
CA LEU A 13 21.21 10.94 0.40
C LEU A 13 20.33 10.09 1.32
N ALA A 14 20.07 10.57 2.54
CA ALA A 14 19.03 10.01 3.36
C ALA A 14 17.69 10.27 2.64
N SER A 15 17.13 9.23 2.00
CA SER A 15 15.78 9.32 1.47
C SER A 15 14.81 9.39 2.64
N ALA A 16 14.16 10.53 2.82
CA ALA A 16 13.10 10.72 3.82
C ALA A 16 11.76 10.09 3.41
N HIS A 17 11.75 9.30 2.33
CA HIS A 17 10.55 8.64 1.82
C HIS A 17 10.85 7.28 1.17
N TYR A 18 9.82 6.46 0.94
CA TYR A 18 9.93 5.09 0.43
C TYR A 18 8.90 4.76 -0.64
N THR A 19 9.11 3.62 -1.31
CA THR A 19 8.30 3.13 -2.43
C THR A 19 8.11 1.62 -2.32
N PHE A 20 7.01 1.11 -2.88
CA PHE A 20 6.68 -0.32 -2.96
C PHE A 20 6.83 -0.83 -4.40
N ARG A 21 7.99 -1.42 -4.70
CA ARG A 21 8.38 -1.73 -6.09
C ARG A 21 8.40 -3.20 -6.44
N THR A 22 8.47 -4.05 -5.42
CA THR A 22 8.49 -5.51 -5.53
C THR A 22 7.46 -6.09 -4.60
N VAL A 23 6.91 -7.22 -5.01
CA VAL A 23 6.00 -8.03 -4.20
C VAL A 23 6.44 -9.48 -4.30
N GLU A 24 6.23 -10.23 -3.24
CA GLU A 24 6.49 -11.65 -3.14
C GLU A 24 5.16 -12.38 -2.91
N PHE A 25 4.99 -13.54 -3.57
CA PHE A 25 3.91 -14.48 -3.29
C PHE A 25 4.52 -15.83 -2.92
N ASP A 26 4.15 -16.40 -1.77
CA ASP A 26 4.63 -17.69 -1.27
C ASP A 26 6.17 -17.88 -1.34
N GLY A 27 6.93 -16.85 -0.95
CA GLY A 27 8.40 -16.92 -0.98
C GLY A 27 9.04 -16.61 -2.34
N GLN A 28 8.26 -16.29 -3.37
CA GLN A 28 8.75 -16.02 -4.73
C GLN A 28 8.67 -14.51 -5.07
N PRO A 29 9.80 -13.77 -5.06
CA PRO A 29 9.80 -12.34 -5.34
C PRO A 29 9.65 -12.05 -6.84
N THR A 30 8.94 -10.97 -7.17
CA THR A 30 8.86 -10.45 -8.54
C THR A 30 10.04 -9.53 -8.86
N SER A 31 10.26 -9.25 -10.16
CA SER A 31 11.14 -8.14 -10.57
C SER A 31 10.57 -6.79 -10.14
N GLU A 32 11.44 -5.79 -10.01
CA GLU A 32 11.03 -4.39 -9.74
C GLU A 32 10.05 -3.92 -10.82
N TRP A 33 8.86 -3.45 -10.41
CA TRP A 33 7.75 -3.06 -11.28
C TRP A 33 7.25 -4.17 -12.21
N GLY A 34 7.64 -5.43 -11.98
CA GLY A 34 7.35 -6.54 -12.87
C GLY A 34 5.86 -6.78 -13.06
N ILE A 35 5.11 -6.75 -11.95
CA ILE A 35 3.63 -6.80 -11.94
C ILE A 35 3.01 -5.61 -11.22
N ILE A 36 3.83 -4.73 -10.65
CA ILE A 36 3.39 -3.52 -9.98
C ILE A 36 3.40 -2.39 -11.00
N ARG A 37 2.27 -1.69 -11.12
CA ARG A 37 2.18 -0.49 -11.95
C ARG A 37 3.13 0.57 -11.42
N LYS A 38 4.08 0.97 -12.26
CA LYS A 38 5.13 1.91 -11.87
C LYS A 38 4.52 3.22 -11.36
N THR A 39 4.94 3.65 -10.18
CA THR A 39 4.38 4.83 -9.51
C THR A 39 5.04 6.14 -9.94
N ALA A 40 4.32 7.26 -9.81
CA ALA A 40 4.81 8.60 -10.15
C ALA A 40 5.97 9.05 -9.26
N ASN A 41 6.07 8.52 -8.04
CA ASN A 41 7.14 8.80 -7.10
C ASN A 41 8.36 7.88 -7.24
N PHE A 42 8.52 7.12 -8.32
CA PHE A 42 9.61 6.15 -8.46
C PHE A 42 11.03 6.76 -8.31
N GLU A 43 11.21 8.05 -8.59
CA GLU A 43 12.49 8.76 -8.39
C GLU A 43 12.53 9.54 -7.08
N THR A 44 11.41 10.18 -6.71
CA THR A 44 11.35 11.13 -5.58
C THR A 44 11.01 10.45 -4.25
N ALA A 45 10.40 9.28 -4.32
CA ALA A 45 9.74 8.57 -3.23
C ALA A 45 8.65 9.38 -2.49
N GLY A 46 8.29 10.59 -2.96
CA GLY A 46 7.32 11.46 -2.30
C GLY A 46 5.94 10.82 -2.08
N PRO A 47 5.17 11.30 -1.09
CA PRO A 47 3.84 10.79 -0.81
C PRO A 47 2.77 11.51 -1.64
N ILE A 48 1.56 10.96 -1.64
CA ILE A 48 0.35 11.74 -1.89
C ILE A 48 -0.06 12.38 -0.57
N GLU A 49 -0.51 13.64 -0.58
CA GLU A 49 -0.93 14.36 0.64
C GLU A 49 -2.39 14.85 0.58
N ASN A 50 -3.05 14.68 -0.56
CA ASN A 50 -4.43 15.11 -0.78
C ASN A 50 -5.37 13.91 -0.95
N VAL A 51 -6.31 13.75 -0.01
CA VAL A 51 -7.34 12.69 0.00
C VAL A 51 -8.27 12.68 -1.21
N THR A 52 -8.32 13.76 -1.99
CA THR A 52 -9.11 13.85 -3.23
C THR A 52 -8.27 13.63 -4.49
N SER A 53 -6.98 13.31 -4.36
CA SER A 53 -6.10 13.08 -5.52
C SER A 53 -6.51 11.83 -6.29
N GLU A 54 -6.58 11.92 -7.61
CA GLU A 54 -6.78 10.74 -8.48
C GLU A 54 -5.64 9.73 -8.33
N GLN A 55 -4.46 10.16 -7.87
CA GLN A 55 -3.34 9.27 -7.63
C GLN A 55 -3.58 8.28 -6.48
N LEU A 56 -4.60 8.46 -5.64
CA LEU A 56 -4.90 7.52 -4.55
C LEU A 56 -5.32 6.14 -5.01
N THR A 57 -5.75 5.98 -6.27
CA THR A 57 -6.10 4.67 -6.83
C THR A 57 -4.86 3.77 -6.85
N CYS A 58 -3.84 4.12 -7.64
CA CYS A 58 -2.64 3.29 -7.82
C CYS A 58 -1.32 4.08 -7.96
N TYR A 59 -1.36 5.40 -7.74
CA TYR A 59 -0.24 6.34 -7.82
C TYR A 59 0.58 6.22 -9.10
N GLU A 60 -0.05 5.83 -10.19
CA GLU A 60 0.65 5.43 -11.42
C GLU A 60 1.39 6.61 -12.05
N LEU A 61 2.54 6.33 -12.66
CA LEU A 61 3.36 7.33 -13.36
C LEU A 61 2.59 7.98 -14.52
N ASN A 62 1.80 7.19 -15.25
CA ASN A 62 0.80 7.64 -16.21
C ASN A 62 -0.46 6.75 -16.07
N PRO A 63 -1.57 6.97 -16.76
CA PRO A 63 -2.68 6.00 -16.76
C PRO A 63 -2.30 4.66 -17.42
N GLY A 64 -2.75 3.53 -16.87
CA GLY A 64 -2.60 2.18 -17.45
C GLY A 64 -1.52 1.31 -16.79
N SER A 65 -1.24 0.13 -17.35
CA SER A 65 -0.37 -0.87 -16.70
C SER A 65 1.14 -0.57 -16.71
N HIS A 66 1.63 0.33 -17.57
CA HIS A 66 3.07 0.61 -17.78
C HIS A 66 3.92 -0.62 -18.11
N GLY A 67 3.32 -1.61 -18.77
CA GLY A 67 4.01 -2.86 -19.08
C GLY A 67 4.19 -3.78 -17.87
N ALA A 68 3.55 -3.48 -16.74
CA ALA A 68 3.37 -4.45 -15.67
C ALA A 68 2.64 -5.68 -16.21
N GLY A 69 3.19 -6.86 -15.94
CA GLY A 69 2.57 -8.13 -16.25
C GLY A 69 1.45 -8.47 -15.27
N VAL A 70 0.86 -9.64 -15.46
CA VAL A 70 -0.14 -10.22 -14.55
C VAL A 70 0.46 -11.51 -14.00
N LEU A 71 0.39 -11.71 -12.68
CA LEU A 71 0.86 -12.95 -12.04
C LEU A 71 -0.32 -13.84 -11.64
N ASP A 72 -0.28 -15.11 -12.05
CA ASP A 72 -1.21 -16.12 -11.55
C ASP A 72 -0.87 -16.47 -10.10
N VAL A 73 -1.85 -16.40 -9.20
CA VAL A 73 -1.70 -16.68 -7.77
C VAL A 73 -2.86 -17.53 -7.25
N GLN A 74 -2.66 -18.19 -6.10
CA GLN A 74 -3.72 -18.89 -5.40
C GLN A 74 -4.39 -17.96 -4.37
N ALA A 75 -5.71 -18.10 -4.18
CA ALA A 75 -6.36 -17.60 -2.98
C ALA A 75 -5.70 -18.23 -1.74
N GLY A 76 -5.52 -17.48 -0.66
CA GLY A 76 -4.76 -17.93 0.51
C GLY A 76 -3.25 -17.74 0.43
N ALA A 77 -2.70 -17.32 -0.72
CA ALA A 77 -1.26 -17.09 -0.85
C ALA A 77 -0.76 -16.02 0.12
N ALA A 78 0.43 -16.26 0.69
CA ALA A 78 1.12 -15.27 1.51
C ALA A 78 1.71 -14.20 0.61
N VAL A 79 1.51 -12.93 0.95
CA VAL A 79 1.94 -11.75 0.20
C VAL A 79 2.90 -10.91 1.02
N SER A 80 4.01 -10.47 0.43
CA SER A 80 4.93 -9.51 1.04
C SER A 80 5.29 -8.39 0.07
N PHE A 81 4.85 -7.16 0.36
CA PHE A 81 5.28 -5.98 -0.39
C PHE A 81 6.55 -5.39 0.22
N THR A 82 7.60 -5.23 -0.59
CA THR A 82 8.86 -4.66 -0.12
C THR A 82 8.85 -3.14 -0.20
N SER A 83 9.13 -2.49 0.92
CA SER A 83 9.45 -1.07 1.00
C SER A 83 10.94 -0.84 0.78
N SER A 84 11.29 0.15 -0.04
CA SER A 84 12.67 0.62 -0.19
C SER A 84 12.77 2.14 -0.03
N PRO A 85 13.51 2.64 0.99
CA PRO A 85 14.05 1.91 2.16
C PRO A 85 12.94 1.32 3.05
N ALA A 86 13.32 0.70 4.18
CA ALA A 86 12.34 0.27 5.20
C ALA A 86 11.44 1.43 5.64
N ILE A 87 10.21 1.09 6.04
CA ILE A 87 9.22 2.05 6.51
C ILE A 87 9.73 2.69 7.80
N PHE A 88 9.67 4.02 7.92
CA PHE A 88 10.09 4.72 9.16
C PHE A 88 9.11 5.81 9.60
N HIS A 89 8.05 6.07 8.84
CA HIS A 89 6.98 6.93 9.33
C HIS A 89 6.01 6.10 10.17
N PRO A 90 5.59 6.58 11.35
CA PRO A 90 4.54 5.94 12.11
C PRO A 90 3.20 6.05 11.38
N GLY A 91 2.49 4.95 11.25
CA GLY A 91 1.10 4.89 10.83
C GLY A 91 0.72 3.53 10.25
N PRO A 92 -0.56 3.34 9.84
CA PRO A 92 -1.06 2.03 9.47
C PRO A 92 -0.61 1.58 8.09
N SER A 93 -0.59 0.27 7.93
CA SER A 93 -0.48 -0.42 6.65
C SER A 93 -1.81 -1.07 6.29
N LEU A 94 -2.21 -0.98 5.02
CA LEU A 94 -3.52 -1.39 4.53
C LEU A 94 -3.36 -2.14 3.20
N ALA A 95 -4.21 -3.14 2.96
CA ALA A 95 -4.29 -3.81 1.68
C ALA A 95 -5.73 -3.91 1.17
N TYR A 96 -5.91 -3.67 -0.13
CA TYR A 96 -7.21 -3.66 -0.80
C TYR A 96 -7.14 -4.47 -2.09
N LEU A 97 -8.27 -5.06 -2.47
CA LEU A 97 -8.47 -5.67 -3.77
C LEU A 97 -9.59 -4.96 -4.53
N ALA A 98 -9.47 -4.95 -5.85
CA ALA A 98 -10.56 -4.58 -6.75
C ALA A 98 -10.64 -5.61 -7.88
N LYS A 99 -11.79 -6.28 -8.00
CA LYS A 99 -12.02 -7.31 -9.01
C LYS A 99 -12.24 -6.65 -10.37
N VAL A 100 -11.55 -7.15 -11.39
CA VAL A 100 -11.72 -6.67 -12.77
C VAL A 100 -13.11 -7.04 -13.28
N PRO A 101 -13.85 -6.10 -13.91
CA PRO A 101 -15.14 -6.39 -14.53
C PRO A 101 -15.03 -7.46 -15.62
N ALA A 102 -16.06 -8.30 -15.74
CA ALA A 102 -16.12 -9.31 -16.78
C ALA A 102 -15.93 -8.70 -18.19
N GLY A 103 -15.15 -9.37 -19.03
CA GLY A 103 -14.85 -8.93 -20.40
C GLY A 103 -13.79 -7.83 -20.52
N THR A 104 -13.14 -7.47 -19.42
CA THR A 104 -11.98 -6.55 -19.39
C THR A 104 -10.76 -7.28 -18.83
N SER A 105 -9.55 -6.80 -19.14
CA SER A 105 -8.31 -7.24 -18.47
C SER A 105 -7.83 -6.20 -17.47
N VAL A 106 -7.19 -6.64 -16.39
CA VAL A 106 -6.47 -5.80 -15.45
C VAL A 106 -5.44 -4.91 -16.14
N SER A 107 -4.90 -5.31 -17.29
CA SER A 107 -3.92 -4.48 -18.02
C SER A 107 -4.52 -3.19 -18.59
N ASP A 108 -5.83 -3.19 -18.86
CA ASP A 108 -6.56 -2.08 -19.51
C ASP A 108 -7.53 -1.36 -18.55
N TRP A 109 -7.70 -1.87 -17.33
CA TRP A 109 -8.66 -1.34 -16.36
C TRP A 109 -8.00 -0.42 -15.34
N ASP A 110 -8.59 0.75 -15.06
CA ASP A 110 -7.99 1.78 -14.20
C ASP A 110 -8.42 1.69 -12.72
N GLY A 111 -9.31 0.75 -12.37
CA GLY A 111 -9.78 0.59 -11.00
C GLY A 111 -10.61 1.77 -10.47
N LYS A 112 -11.13 2.64 -11.33
CA LYS A 112 -11.99 3.76 -10.92
C LYS A 112 -13.40 3.31 -10.54
N GLY A 113 -14.02 4.08 -9.65
CA GLY A 113 -15.37 3.83 -9.14
C GLY A 113 -15.38 3.05 -7.82
N THR A 114 -16.58 2.68 -7.38
CA THR A 114 -16.82 1.99 -6.10
C THR A 114 -16.62 0.48 -6.25
N VAL A 115 -15.36 0.04 -6.32
CA VAL A 115 -14.95 -1.33 -6.68
C VAL A 115 -13.93 -1.96 -5.74
N TRP A 116 -13.37 -1.18 -4.82
CA TRP A 116 -12.33 -1.62 -3.90
C TRP A 116 -12.93 -2.19 -2.62
N PHE A 117 -12.28 -3.18 -2.03
CA PHE A 117 -12.60 -3.68 -0.71
C PHE A 117 -11.34 -3.97 0.08
N LYS A 118 -11.37 -3.66 1.39
CA LYS A 118 -10.22 -3.87 2.28
C LYS A 118 -10.12 -5.35 2.66
N ILE A 119 -8.95 -5.94 2.45
CA ILE A 119 -8.67 -7.34 2.80
C ILE A 119 -7.80 -7.49 4.04
N TRP A 120 -7.04 -6.45 4.40
CA TRP A 120 -6.14 -6.50 5.53
C TRP A 120 -5.77 -5.10 6.03
N GLN A 121 -5.43 -5.01 7.30
CA GLN A 121 -4.75 -3.87 7.92
C GLN A 121 -3.86 -4.37 9.07
N ASP A 122 -2.79 -3.65 9.38
CA ASP A 122 -2.12 -3.82 10.67
C ASP A 122 -2.90 -3.11 11.79
N GLU A 123 -2.66 -3.56 13.02
CA GLU A 123 -3.30 -3.00 14.21
C GLU A 123 -2.31 -2.14 14.98
N ALA A 124 -2.76 -0.97 15.41
CA ALA A 124 -1.94 -0.07 16.21
C ALA A 124 -1.69 -0.68 17.60
N ILE A 125 -0.43 -0.64 18.04
CA ILE A 125 -0.01 -1.03 19.38
C ILE A 125 0.02 0.24 20.23
N ILE A 126 -0.91 0.36 21.16
CA ILE A 126 -1.05 1.50 22.06
C ILE A 126 -0.61 1.10 23.46
N THR A 127 0.35 1.86 24.01
CA THR A 127 0.86 1.69 25.38
C THR A 127 0.90 3.04 26.08
N SER A 128 1.22 3.04 27.38
CA SER A 128 1.48 4.28 28.11
C SER A 128 2.66 5.10 27.55
N SER A 129 3.51 4.49 26.72
CA SER A 129 4.68 5.12 26.11
C SER A 129 4.39 5.73 24.74
N GLY A 130 3.22 5.44 24.14
CA GLY A 130 2.83 5.95 22.83
C GLY A 130 2.09 4.92 21.98
N ILE A 131 1.86 5.29 20.72
CA ILE A 131 1.28 4.46 19.67
C ILE A 131 2.37 4.10 18.64
N SER A 132 2.37 2.84 18.19
CA SER A 132 3.26 2.33 17.15
C SER A 132 2.55 1.32 16.27
N TRP A 133 3.13 1.01 15.11
CA TRP A 133 2.61 0.01 14.17
C TRP A 133 3.65 -1.07 13.91
N PRO A 134 3.24 -2.33 13.65
CA PRO A 134 4.15 -3.42 13.30
C PRO A 134 5.05 -3.11 12.09
N SER A 135 4.58 -2.30 11.16
CA SER A 135 5.34 -1.89 9.96
C SER A 135 6.47 -0.91 10.25
N LEU A 136 6.50 -0.25 11.42
CA LEU A 136 7.53 0.73 11.73
C LEU A 136 8.91 0.06 11.81
N GLN A 137 9.85 0.54 11.00
CA GLN A 137 11.19 -0.04 10.76
C GLN A 137 11.20 -1.38 10.03
N SER A 138 10.05 -1.82 9.50
CA SER A 138 9.95 -3.02 8.67
C SER A 138 10.31 -2.73 7.20
N PRO A 139 11.07 -3.60 6.52
CA PRO A 139 11.25 -3.54 5.08
C PRO A 139 10.05 -4.11 4.30
N THR A 140 9.07 -4.72 4.97
CA THR A 140 7.94 -5.41 4.33
C THR A 140 6.60 -5.08 4.98
N ILE A 141 5.54 -5.20 4.17
CA ILE A 141 4.14 -5.30 4.62
C ILE A 141 3.65 -6.69 4.20
N ASP A 142 3.32 -7.50 5.20
CA ASP A 142 3.00 -8.92 5.04
C ASP A 142 1.54 -9.20 5.38
N PHE A 143 0.84 -9.93 4.51
CA PHE A 143 -0.56 -10.34 4.71
C PHE A 143 -0.90 -11.52 3.78
N ASP A 144 -2.03 -12.19 4.04
CA ASP A 144 -2.52 -13.27 3.18
C ASP A 144 -3.66 -12.80 2.29
N LEU A 145 -3.74 -13.35 1.06
CA LEU A 145 -4.95 -13.23 0.26
C LEU A 145 -6.09 -14.03 0.93
N PRO A 146 -7.33 -13.51 1.00
CA PRO A 146 -8.44 -14.31 1.51
C PRO A 146 -8.65 -15.60 0.70
N GLU A 147 -8.75 -16.75 1.37
CA GLU A 147 -8.98 -18.05 0.70
C GLU A 147 -10.31 -18.10 -0.05
N CYS A 148 -11.28 -17.29 0.38
CA CYS A 148 -12.63 -17.27 -0.17
C CYS A 148 -12.84 -16.27 -1.31
N LEU A 149 -11.77 -15.69 -1.88
CA LEU A 149 -11.89 -14.79 -3.03
C LEU A 149 -12.57 -15.47 -4.22
N GLU A 150 -13.25 -14.68 -5.05
CA GLU A 150 -13.71 -15.16 -6.35
C GLU A 150 -12.53 -15.26 -7.31
N ASN A 151 -12.49 -16.28 -8.16
CA ASN A 151 -11.42 -16.41 -9.16
C ASN A 151 -11.49 -15.27 -10.21
N GLY A 152 -10.34 -14.89 -10.76
CA GLY A 152 -10.21 -13.91 -11.84
C GLY A 152 -9.16 -12.84 -11.55
N GLU A 153 -9.10 -11.83 -12.42
CA GLU A 153 -8.11 -10.77 -12.32
C GLU A 153 -8.48 -9.70 -11.28
N TYR A 154 -7.47 -9.18 -10.58
CA TYR A 154 -7.60 -8.13 -9.57
C TYR A 154 -6.46 -7.12 -9.66
N LEU A 155 -6.76 -5.89 -9.24
CA LEU A 155 -5.74 -4.99 -8.71
C LEU A 155 -5.58 -5.24 -7.21
N LEU A 156 -4.34 -5.48 -6.79
CA LEU A 156 -3.94 -5.58 -5.39
C LEU A 156 -3.17 -4.32 -4.98
N ARG A 157 -3.79 -3.50 -4.14
CA ARG A 157 -3.26 -2.22 -3.67
C ARG A 157 -2.71 -2.37 -2.26
N VAL A 158 -1.42 -2.09 -2.08
CA VAL A 158 -0.81 -1.89 -0.75
C VAL A 158 -0.72 -0.40 -0.47
N GLU A 159 -0.89 -0.01 0.79
CA GLU A 159 -0.73 1.36 1.23
C GLU A 159 -0.14 1.43 2.63
N HIS A 160 0.75 2.39 2.84
CA HIS A 160 1.15 2.85 4.15
C HIS A 160 0.79 4.34 4.29
N ILE A 161 0.21 4.71 5.43
CA ILE A 161 -0.18 6.10 5.72
C ILE A 161 0.74 6.65 6.81
N GLY A 162 1.68 7.51 6.46
CA GLY A 162 2.51 8.23 7.43
C GLY A 162 1.71 9.31 8.16
N LEU A 163 1.75 9.30 9.49
CA LEU A 163 0.97 10.17 10.39
C LEU A 163 1.85 10.97 11.36
N HIS A 164 3.15 11.10 11.06
CA HIS A 164 4.09 11.84 11.91
C HIS A 164 3.78 13.34 11.99
N THR A 165 3.15 13.90 10.95
CA THR A 165 2.69 15.30 10.98
C THR A 165 1.19 15.33 11.20
N THR A 166 0.77 15.93 12.32
CA THR A 166 -0.63 16.01 12.72
C THR A 166 -1.44 16.75 11.65
N LEU A 167 -2.55 16.16 11.19
CA LEU A 167 -3.43 16.67 10.12
C LEU A 167 -2.82 16.69 8.71
N GLU A 168 -1.63 16.13 8.50
CA GLU A 168 -0.96 16.07 7.20
C GLU A 168 -0.59 14.62 6.86
N PRO A 169 -1.58 13.75 6.59
CA PRO A 169 -1.32 12.35 6.28
C PRO A 169 -0.58 12.20 4.95
N GLN A 170 0.38 11.28 4.92
CA GLN A 170 1.21 10.98 3.77
C GLN A 170 0.95 9.56 3.27
N PHE A 171 0.38 9.42 2.08
CA PHE A 171 0.02 8.13 1.50
C PHE A 171 1.13 7.62 0.57
N TYR A 172 1.67 6.44 0.87
CA TYR A 172 2.62 5.70 0.04
C TYR A 172 1.96 4.40 -0.39
N LEU A 173 1.85 4.17 -1.70
CA LEU A 173 1.08 3.04 -2.21
C LEU A 173 1.60 2.57 -3.56
N SER A 174 1.21 1.36 -3.95
CA SER A 174 1.32 0.86 -5.32
C SER A 174 0.29 -0.24 -5.57
N CYS A 175 0.06 -0.58 -6.84
CA CYS A 175 -0.88 -1.63 -7.25
C CYS A 175 -0.18 -2.73 -8.04
N ALA A 176 -0.29 -3.97 -7.59
CA ALA A 176 0.07 -5.17 -8.33
C ALA A 176 -1.12 -5.69 -9.16
N GLN A 177 -0.82 -6.36 -10.27
CA GLN A 177 -1.81 -7.02 -11.12
C GLN A 177 -1.71 -8.55 -10.94
N ILE A 178 -2.80 -9.17 -10.51
CA ILE A 178 -2.84 -10.60 -10.20
C ILE A 178 -4.05 -11.27 -10.84
N ASN A 179 -3.93 -12.56 -11.11
CA ASN A 179 -5.03 -13.44 -11.52
C ASN A 179 -5.18 -14.55 -10.47
N VAL A 180 -6.25 -14.46 -9.68
CA VAL A 180 -6.51 -15.34 -8.54
C VAL A 180 -7.26 -16.59 -9.00
N SER A 181 -6.81 -17.74 -8.51
CA SER A 181 -7.50 -19.03 -8.67
C SER A 181 -7.61 -19.78 -7.34
N GLY A 182 -8.41 -20.85 -7.31
CA GLY A 182 -8.53 -21.72 -6.14
C GLY A 182 -9.46 -21.21 -5.01
N GLY A 183 -10.08 -20.04 -5.17
CA GLY A 183 -10.97 -19.47 -4.16
C GLY A 183 -12.44 -19.93 -4.28
N SER A 184 -13.18 -19.85 -3.17
CA SER A 184 -14.59 -20.25 -3.10
C SER A 184 -15.57 -19.23 -3.68
N GLY A 185 -15.17 -17.97 -3.85
CA GLY A 185 -16.04 -16.87 -4.23
C GLY A 185 -17.01 -16.39 -3.15
N SER A 186 -16.80 -16.78 -1.89
CA SER A 186 -17.67 -16.41 -0.76
C SER A 186 -17.19 -15.20 0.05
N TYR A 187 -16.10 -14.53 -0.35
CA TYR A 187 -15.63 -13.32 0.33
C TYR A 187 -16.73 -12.26 0.36
N ALA A 188 -17.01 -11.73 1.55
CA ALA A 188 -17.99 -10.69 1.80
C ALA A 188 -17.27 -9.37 2.14
N PRO A 189 -17.16 -8.43 1.19
CA PRO A 189 -16.69 -7.10 1.48
C PRO A 189 -17.56 -6.44 2.56
N ALA A 190 -16.94 -5.80 3.55
CA ALA A 190 -17.69 -5.01 4.53
C ALA A 190 -18.35 -3.75 3.91
N GLY A 191 -17.88 -3.36 2.74
CA GLY A 191 -18.40 -2.31 1.88
C GLY A 191 -17.48 -2.15 0.68
N LEU A 192 -18.02 -1.62 -0.42
CA LEU A 192 -17.22 -1.23 -1.57
C LEU A 192 -16.80 0.24 -1.43
N LEU A 193 -15.57 0.52 -1.86
CA LEU A 193 -14.85 1.77 -1.70
C LEU A 193 -14.42 2.30 -3.08
N SER A 194 -14.19 3.60 -3.17
CA SER A 194 -13.54 4.23 -4.33
C SER A 194 -12.30 4.98 -3.89
N PHE A 195 -11.26 4.96 -4.70
CA PHE A 195 -10.09 5.82 -4.52
C PHE A 195 -9.97 6.76 -5.72
N PRO A 196 -10.04 8.10 -5.54
CA PRO A 196 -10.41 8.81 -4.31
C PRO A 196 -11.89 8.58 -3.90
N GLY A 197 -12.23 8.93 -2.65
CA GLY A 197 -13.60 8.89 -2.11
C GLY A 197 -13.78 8.08 -0.81
N ALA A 198 -12.94 7.06 -0.58
CA ALA A 198 -12.95 6.25 0.62
C ALA A 198 -12.38 6.99 1.85
N TYR A 199 -11.58 8.04 1.62
CA TYR A 199 -10.92 8.83 2.64
C TYR A 199 -11.49 10.23 2.73
N SER A 200 -11.62 10.70 3.96
CA SER A 200 -11.97 12.06 4.30
C SER A 200 -10.95 12.63 5.27
N MET A 201 -10.57 13.89 5.10
CA MET A 201 -9.75 14.58 6.11
C MET A 201 -10.44 14.65 7.48
N ASN A 202 -11.72 14.30 7.60
CA ASN A 202 -12.43 14.17 8.86
C ASN A 202 -12.35 12.78 9.51
N ASP A 203 -11.77 11.78 8.85
CA ASP A 203 -11.59 10.44 9.42
C ASP A 203 -10.66 10.53 10.63
N SER A 204 -11.07 9.90 11.75
CA SER A 204 -10.32 9.99 13.01
C SER A 204 -8.89 9.46 12.88
N GLY A 205 -8.70 8.38 12.11
CA GLY A 205 -7.38 7.81 11.83
C GLY A 205 -6.45 8.71 11.02
N LEU A 206 -6.98 9.64 10.22
CA LEU A 206 -6.18 10.62 9.46
C LEU A 206 -5.96 11.93 10.23
N LYS A 207 -6.84 12.25 11.17
CA LYS A 207 -6.70 13.39 12.09
C LYS A 207 -5.89 13.09 13.35
N ALA A 208 -5.51 11.84 13.57
CA ALA A 208 -4.95 11.39 14.83
C ALA A 208 -3.68 12.19 15.20
N ASN A 209 -3.67 12.73 16.42
CA ASN A 209 -2.44 13.22 17.04
C ASN A 209 -1.79 12.06 17.78
N LEU A 210 -0.63 11.61 17.30
CA LEU A 210 0.05 10.42 17.83
C LEU A 210 0.80 10.65 19.14
N TYR A 211 1.02 11.92 19.50
CA TYR A 211 2.01 12.29 20.51
C TYR A 211 1.39 12.62 21.86
N TRP A 212 0.50 13.61 21.91
CA TRP A 212 -0.11 14.04 23.17
C TRP A 212 -1.48 14.71 23.00
N PRO A 213 -2.52 14.27 23.74
CA PRO A 213 -2.54 13.08 24.59
C PRO A 213 -2.33 11.80 23.76
N ILE A 214 -1.68 10.78 24.32
CA ILE A 214 -1.51 9.49 23.65
C ILE A 214 -2.91 8.92 23.36
N PRO A 215 -3.23 8.55 22.11
CA PRO A 215 -4.52 7.97 21.77
C PRO A 215 -4.79 6.71 22.59
N THR A 216 -6.02 6.50 23.04
CA THR A 216 -6.45 5.25 23.70
C THR A 216 -6.97 4.22 22.71
N GLU A 217 -7.28 4.66 21.49
CA GLU A 217 -7.75 3.85 20.38
C GLU A 217 -7.23 4.44 19.07
N TYR A 218 -7.16 3.61 18.04
CA TYR A 218 -6.87 4.02 16.68
C TYR A 218 -7.81 3.29 15.73
N ILE A 219 -8.47 4.03 14.85
CA ILE A 219 -9.35 3.48 13.83
C ILE A 219 -8.74 3.81 12.48
N ALA A 220 -8.22 2.79 11.78
CA ALA A 220 -7.70 2.97 10.44
C ALA A 220 -8.80 3.46 9.47
N PRO A 221 -8.48 4.34 8.51
CA PRO A 221 -9.45 4.83 7.54
C PRO A 221 -9.88 3.73 6.56
N GLY A 222 -10.92 3.98 5.76
CA GLY A 222 -11.36 3.04 4.71
C GLY A 222 -12.21 1.87 5.21
N GLY A 223 -12.89 2.01 6.36
CA GLY A 223 -13.82 1.00 6.89
C GLY A 223 -13.16 -0.28 7.40
N PRO A 224 -13.94 -1.27 7.88
CA PRO A 224 -13.39 -2.52 8.39
C PRO A 224 -12.95 -3.47 7.27
N VAL A 225 -12.12 -4.45 7.61
CA VAL A 225 -11.73 -5.56 6.74
C VAL A 225 -12.96 -6.45 6.47
N GLY A 226 -13.17 -6.89 5.23
CA GLY A 226 -14.21 -7.86 4.90
C GLY A 226 -13.88 -9.26 5.41
N SER A 227 -14.80 -10.22 5.27
CA SER A 227 -14.64 -11.55 5.85
C SER A 227 -14.87 -12.67 4.83
N CYS A 228 -14.15 -13.77 5.03
CA CYS A 228 -14.72 -15.09 4.78
C CYS A 228 -15.67 -15.41 5.94
#